data_AF-A0A6S7K480-F1
#
_entry.id   AF-A0A6S7K480-F1
#
_cell.length_a   1.000
_cell.length_b   1.000
_cell.length_c   1.000
_cell.angle_alpha   90.00
_cell.angle_beta   90.00
_cell.angle_gamma   90.00
#
_symmetry.space_group_name_H-M   'P 1'
#
loop_
_entity.id
_entity.type
_entity.pdbx_description
1 polymer ?
#
loop_
_entity_poly.entity_id
_entity_poly.type
_entity_poly.pdbx_seq_one_letter_code
_entity_poly.pdbx_strand_id
1 'polypeptide(L)'
;MPQSTPDSASQPFQIILPVQPTRTDESFFKGILEKINVELRGVARGDTNSMLRSRSFDRLSNFSDEQLVEELKTMCPITYKLLACMLELENCSEKKIAALSLIYGVIMFKRCKELGFIQSINTIILSDSGANTEVYERFNKLGICFEKTMKYKIQDEIGTHFLDKVVEQVKAGNTFSFVLDNIDWEVKVHEMRSDNQNQSVHAVATSLVFDRVSCSHLDDTEPQRSLAETDIKQLVELNVNDAEQQRQSYKMIAAKILCEQIPAFSFLKTL
;
A
#
# COMPACT_ATOMS: atom_id res chain seq x y z
N MET A 1 73.56 0.77 -3.04
CA MET A 1 73.31 -0.13 -1.89
C MET A 1 72.88 0.73 -0.71
N PRO A 2 71.58 0.79 -0.38
CA PRO A 2 71.11 1.47 0.82
C PRO A 2 71.10 0.52 2.02
N GLN A 3 71.58 1.02 3.16
CA GLN A 3 71.50 0.38 4.46
C GLN A 3 70.06 0.40 5.00
N SER A 4 69.71 -0.69 5.67
CA SER A 4 68.43 -1.03 6.30
C SER A 4 67.96 -0.01 7.34
N THR A 5 66.74 0.48 7.19
CA THR A 5 65.93 1.08 8.26
C THR A 5 65.39 0.01 9.22
N PRO A 6 65.33 0.26 10.55
CA PRO A 6 64.78 -0.69 11.51
C PRO A 6 63.24 -0.61 11.56
N ASP A 7 62.63 -1.77 11.77
CA ASP A 7 61.20 -2.00 11.95
C ASP A 7 60.58 -1.11 13.03
N SER A 8 59.56 -0.34 12.66
CA SER A 8 58.63 0.27 13.61
C SER A 8 57.66 -0.79 14.10
N ALA A 9 57.86 -1.19 15.36
CA ALA A 9 56.97 -2.08 16.09
C ALA A 9 55.51 -1.58 16.04
N SER A 10 54.63 -2.44 15.56
CA SER A 10 53.18 -2.30 15.58
C SER A 10 52.68 -2.22 17.02
N GLN A 11 52.13 -1.06 17.40
CA GLN A 11 51.36 -0.96 18.64
C GLN A 11 50.07 -1.79 18.50
N PRO A 12 49.71 -2.61 19.50
CA PRO A 12 48.47 -3.39 19.45
C PRO A 12 47.27 -2.44 19.56
N PHE A 13 46.31 -2.59 18.64
CA PHE A 13 44.97 -2.02 18.77
C PHE A 13 44.38 -2.43 20.13
N GLN A 14 44.28 -1.49 21.06
CA GLN A 14 43.47 -1.69 22.26
C GLN A 14 42.00 -1.71 21.84
N ILE A 15 41.39 -2.88 21.88
CA ILE A 15 39.94 -3.02 21.86
C ILE A 15 39.43 -2.37 23.15
N ILE A 16 38.88 -1.18 23.04
CA ILE A 16 38.11 -0.56 24.12
C ILE A 16 36.87 -1.43 24.28
N LEU A 17 36.87 -2.28 25.31
CA LEU A 17 35.66 -3.02 25.71
C LEU A 17 34.57 -1.99 26.05
N PRO A 18 33.31 -2.21 25.64
CA PRO A 18 32.23 -1.30 26.00
C PRO A 18 32.14 -1.20 27.53
N VAL A 19 32.15 0.05 28.03
CA VAL A 19 31.96 0.38 29.43
C VAL A 19 30.68 -0.32 29.90
N GLN A 20 30.82 -1.25 30.84
CA GLN A 20 29.65 -1.92 31.44
C GLN A 20 28.85 -0.86 32.19
N PRO A 21 27.52 -0.76 31.98
CA PRO A 21 26.69 0.23 32.63
C PRO A 21 26.82 0.09 34.15
N THR A 22 26.87 1.21 34.88
CA THR A 22 26.95 1.14 36.34
C THR A 22 25.64 0.59 36.90
N ARG A 23 25.66 -0.02 38.09
CA ARG A 23 24.46 -0.58 38.75
C ARG A 23 23.31 0.44 38.88
N THR A 24 23.65 1.72 38.93
CA THR A 24 22.71 2.86 38.96
C THR A 24 22.01 3.03 37.61
N ASP A 25 22.74 2.88 36.50
CA ASP A 25 22.20 3.01 35.13
C ASP A 25 21.21 1.90 34.82
N GLU A 26 21.50 0.66 35.22
CA GLU A 26 20.56 -0.46 35.05
C GLU A 26 19.24 -0.24 35.79
N SER A 27 19.29 0.30 37.01
CA SER A 27 18.10 0.61 37.80
C SER A 27 17.23 1.70 37.14
N PHE A 28 17.89 2.69 36.54
CA PHE A 28 17.25 3.78 35.82
C PHE A 28 16.55 3.27 34.54
N PHE A 29 17.26 2.49 33.71
CA PHE A 29 16.68 1.89 32.50
C PHE A 29 15.50 0.97 32.84
N LYS A 30 15.61 0.18 33.90
CA LYS A 30 14.51 -0.66 34.38
C LYS A 30 13.27 0.18 34.72
N GLY A 31 13.45 1.34 35.35
CA GLY A 31 12.37 2.28 35.65
C GLY A 31 11.67 2.83 34.40
N ILE A 32 12.42 3.11 33.33
CA ILE A 32 11.85 3.54 32.03
C ILE A 32 11.03 2.41 31.40
N LEU A 33 11.59 1.20 31.36
CA LEU A 33 10.93 0.02 30.78
C LEU A 33 9.61 -0.31 31.49
N GLU A 34 9.55 -0.15 32.81
CA GLU A 34 8.32 -0.38 33.58
C GLU A 34 7.25 0.65 33.18
N LYS A 35 7.60 1.93 33.04
CA LYS A 35 6.67 2.96 32.60
C LYS A 35 6.14 2.71 31.18
N ILE A 36 7.01 2.34 30.25
CA ILE A 36 6.63 1.94 28.88
C ILE A 36 5.65 0.76 28.92
N ASN A 37 5.92 -0.25 29.75
CA ASN A 37 5.03 -1.39 29.89
C ASN A 37 3.66 -1.00 30.45
N VAL A 38 3.58 -0.06 31.39
CA VAL A 38 2.32 0.45 31.93
C VAL A 38 1.52 1.20 30.85
N GLU A 39 2.16 2.10 30.10
CA GLU A 39 1.54 2.83 28.98
C GLU A 39 0.91 1.87 27.96
N LEU A 40 1.73 0.94 27.43
CA LEU A 40 1.30 -0.01 26.40
C LEU A 40 0.24 -1.01 26.93
N ARG A 41 0.35 -1.42 28.20
CA ARG A 41 -0.72 -2.24 28.82
C ARG A 41 -2.01 -1.47 28.99
N GLY A 42 -1.94 -0.16 29.25
CA GLY A 42 -3.10 0.73 29.31
C GLY A 42 -3.89 0.67 28.02
N VAL A 43 -3.22 0.93 26.88
CA VAL A 43 -3.84 0.83 25.54
C VAL A 43 -4.38 -0.57 25.26
N ALA A 44 -3.68 -1.60 25.72
CA ALA A 44 -4.08 -2.99 25.52
C ALA A 44 -5.32 -3.44 26.32
N ARG A 45 -5.85 -2.62 27.25
CA ARG A 45 -7.11 -2.93 27.94
C ARG A 45 -8.32 -2.75 27.01
N GLY A 46 -9.29 -3.66 27.12
CA GLY A 46 -10.45 -3.69 26.23
C GLY A 46 -11.41 -2.50 26.37
N ASP A 47 -11.37 -1.79 27.50
CA ASP A 47 -12.14 -0.57 27.76
C ASP A 47 -11.52 0.69 27.11
N THR A 48 -10.27 0.60 26.68
CA THR A 48 -9.56 1.73 26.10
C THR A 48 -9.93 1.89 24.64
N ASN A 49 -10.44 3.08 24.30
CA ASN A 49 -10.81 3.46 22.95
C ASN A 49 -9.56 3.75 22.11
N SER A 50 -8.90 2.69 21.64
CA SER A 50 -7.78 2.75 20.70
C SER A 50 -8.28 2.54 19.27
N MET A 51 -7.79 3.36 18.36
CA MET A 51 -8.00 3.23 16.92
C MET A 51 -7.52 1.87 16.40
N LEU A 52 -6.48 1.31 17.01
CA LEU A 52 -5.93 0.02 16.64
C LEU A 52 -6.91 -1.15 16.83
N ARG A 53 -7.99 -0.97 17.62
CA ARG A 53 -9.06 -1.97 17.79
C ARG A 53 -10.11 -1.91 16.70
N SER A 54 -10.20 -0.81 15.96
CA SER A 54 -11.26 -0.64 14.98
C SER A 54 -11.12 -1.67 13.87
N ARG A 55 -12.26 -2.17 13.41
CA ARG A 55 -12.40 -2.97 12.18
C ARG A 55 -13.42 -2.36 11.23
N SER A 56 -13.94 -1.18 11.54
CA SER A 56 -14.97 -0.56 10.72
C SER A 56 -14.41 -0.10 9.38
N PHE A 57 -15.20 -0.28 8.33
CA PHE A 57 -14.92 0.25 7.00
C PHE A 57 -14.59 1.75 7.04
N ASP A 58 -15.39 2.54 7.76
CA ASP A 58 -15.19 3.99 7.89
C ASP A 58 -13.78 4.36 8.40
N ARG A 59 -13.24 3.59 9.35
CA ARG A 59 -11.89 3.83 9.88
C ARG A 59 -10.82 3.40 8.89
N LEU A 60 -11.03 2.30 8.16
CA LEU A 60 -10.10 1.87 7.11
C LEU A 60 -10.04 2.88 5.97
N SER A 61 -11.17 3.46 5.56
CA SER A 61 -11.25 4.43 4.46
C SER A 61 -10.65 5.80 4.79
N ASN A 62 -10.71 6.23 6.05
CA ASN A 62 -10.25 7.55 6.50
C ASN A 62 -8.94 7.50 7.32
N PHE A 63 -8.21 6.39 7.24
CA PHE A 63 -6.98 6.21 8.00
C PHE A 63 -5.90 7.23 7.59
N SER A 64 -5.22 7.79 8.59
CA SER A 64 -3.98 8.54 8.39
C SER A 64 -2.97 8.18 9.48
N ASP A 65 -1.68 8.15 9.11
CA ASP A 65 -0.60 7.83 10.03
C ASP A 65 -0.49 8.87 11.17
N GLU A 66 -0.82 10.14 10.89
CA GLU A 66 -0.81 11.22 11.86
C GLU A 66 -1.79 10.98 13.00
N GLN A 67 -2.99 10.46 12.70
CA GLN A 67 -3.99 10.17 13.72
C GLN A 67 -3.46 9.10 14.68
N LEU A 68 -2.77 8.08 14.16
CA LEU A 68 -2.22 7.00 14.97
C LEU A 68 -1.01 7.47 15.79
N VAL A 69 -0.18 8.33 15.22
CA VAL A 69 0.93 8.95 15.96
C VAL A 69 0.41 9.88 17.07
N GLU A 70 -0.72 10.56 16.86
CA GLU A 70 -1.35 11.37 17.90
C GLU A 70 -1.90 10.51 19.05
N GLU A 71 -2.50 9.35 18.76
CA GLU A 71 -2.84 8.36 19.79
C GLU A 71 -1.58 7.92 20.56
N LEU A 72 -0.49 7.60 19.87
CA LEU A 72 0.76 7.18 20.51
C LEU A 72 1.33 8.30 21.41
N LYS A 73 1.32 9.55 20.97
CA LYS A 73 1.77 10.71 21.75
C LYS A 73 0.96 10.92 23.03
N THR A 74 -0.36 10.76 22.93
CA THR A 74 -1.29 11.04 24.04
C THR A 74 -1.35 9.88 25.03
N MET A 75 -1.42 8.64 24.55
CA MET A 75 -1.61 7.46 25.37
C MET A 75 -0.30 6.83 25.85
N CYS A 76 0.77 6.92 25.07
CA CYS A 76 2.08 6.35 25.38
C CYS A 76 3.23 7.36 25.18
N PRO A 77 3.25 8.49 25.92
CA PRO A 77 4.17 9.59 25.68
C PRO A 77 5.65 9.23 25.85
N ILE A 78 6.00 8.33 26.77
CA ILE A 78 7.39 7.88 26.96
C ILE A 78 7.80 7.00 25.78
N THR A 79 6.91 6.08 25.38
CA THR A 79 7.13 5.23 24.21
C THR A 79 7.31 6.06 22.94
N TYR A 80 6.44 7.06 22.73
CA TYR A 80 6.54 8.00 21.63
C TYR A 80 7.92 8.69 21.61
N LYS A 81 8.33 9.30 22.72
CA LYS A 81 9.61 10.03 22.79
C LYS A 81 10.80 9.15 22.46
N LEU A 82 10.81 7.91 22.96
CA LEU A 82 11.88 6.95 22.66
C LEU A 82 11.92 6.61 21.17
N LEU A 83 10.80 6.20 20.59
CA LEU A 83 10.74 5.81 19.18
C LEU A 83 11.01 7.00 18.24
N ALA A 84 10.50 8.18 18.60
CA ALA A 84 10.74 9.42 17.86
C ALA A 84 12.22 9.81 17.84
N CYS A 85 12.91 9.62 18.97
CA CYS A 85 14.35 9.80 19.07
C CYS A 85 15.10 8.78 18.20
N MET A 86 14.73 7.49 18.26
CA MET A 86 15.36 6.44 17.45
C MET A 86 15.18 6.63 15.94
N LEU A 87 14.07 7.23 15.51
CA LEU A 87 13.77 7.52 14.10
C LEU A 87 14.24 8.91 13.65
N GLU A 88 14.84 9.70 14.55
CA GLU A 88 15.28 11.07 14.29
C GLU A 88 14.18 11.92 13.63
N LEU A 89 13.00 11.98 14.27
CA LEU A 89 11.81 12.65 13.72
C LEU A 89 11.92 14.18 13.60
N GLU A 90 13.04 14.78 13.98
CA GLU A 90 13.30 16.24 13.87
C GLU A 90 13.14 16.77 12.44
N ASN A 91 13.38 15.92 11.43
CA ASN A 91 13.21 16.23 10.01
C ASN A 91 11.93 15.60 9.43
N CYS A 92 10.79 15.78 10.13
CA CYS A 92 9.47 15.18 9.89
C CYS A 92 9.18 14.88 8.41
N SER A 93 9.50 13.66 7.98
CA SER A 93 9.16 13.16 6.64
C SER A 93 8.02 12.18 6.78
N GLU A 94 7.07 12.23 5.85
CA GLU A 94 5.91 11.32 5.78
C GLU A 94 6.31 9.85 5.94
N LYS A 95 7.44 9.46 5.32
CA LYS A 95 8.03 8.12 5.44
C LYS A 95 8.37 7.71 6.87
N LYS A 96 8.86 8.65 7.69
CA LYS A 96 9.22 8.37 9.09
C LYS A 96 7.97 8.25 9.97
N ILE A 97 6.91 9.02 9.67
CA ILE A 97 5.62 8.90 10.36
C ILE A 97 5.01 7.53 10.09
N ALA A 98 4.95 7.10 8.83
CA ALA A 98 4.48 5.76 8.45
C ALA A 98 5.30 4.64 9.12
N ALA A 99 6.63 4.80 9.21
CA ALA A 99 7.48 3.84 9.92
C ALA A 99 7.15 3.77 11.43
N LEU A 100 6.91 4.92 12.08
CA LEU A 100 6.51 4.97 13.48
C LEU A 100 5.14 4.29 13.71
N SER A 101 4.17 4.57 12.84
CA SER A 101 2.85 3.92 12.84
C SER A 101 2.95 2.41 12.74
N LEU A 102 3.78 1.91 11.81
CA LEU A 102 4.00 0.49 11.64
C LEU A 102 4.62 -0.15 12.89
N ILE A 103 5.68 0.47 13.45
CA ILE A 103 6.34 -0.04 14.66
C ILE A 103 5.34 -0.11 15.82
N TYR A 104 4.57 0.96 16.04
CA TYR A 104 3.55 0.99 17.09
C TYR A 104 2.48 -0.09 16.88
N GLY A 105 1.94 -0.20 15.66
CA GLY A 105 0.95 -1.23 15.31
C GLY A 105 1.48 -2.64 15.52
N VAL A 106 2.74 -2.92 15.17
CA VAL A 106 3.36 -4.24 15.39
C VAL A 106 3.53 -4.53 16.88
N ILE A 107 4.05 -3.57 17.66
CA ILE A 107 4.23 -3.72 19.12
C ILE A 107 2.89 -4.04 19.78
N MET A 108 1.84 -3.26 19.47
CA MET A 108 0.52 -3.43 20.06
C MET A 108 -0.14 -4.73 19.63
N PHE A 109 -0.06 -5.10 18.35
CA PHE A 109 -0.61 -6.36 17.84
C PHE A 109 0.06 -7.60 18.45
N LYS A 110 1.38 -7.55 18.70
CA LYS A 110 2.10 -8.64 19.36
C LYS A 110 1.72 -8.77 20.83
N ARG A 111 1.30 -7.68 21.48
CA ARG A 111 0.78 -7.68 22.87
C ARG A 111 -0.68 -8.12 22.93
N CYS A 112 -1.52 -7.66 22.01
CA CYS A 112 -2.95 -7.94 21.97
C CYS A 112 -3.43 -8.05 20.52
N LYS A 113 -3.95 -9.22 20.14
CA LYS A 113 -4.37 -9.51 18.76
C LYS A 113 -5.59 -8.72 18.30
N GLU A 114 -6.36 -8.16 19.22
CA GLU A 114 -7.48 -7.28 18.91
C GLU A 114 -7.03 -5.92 18.38
N LEU A 115 -5.81 -5.49 18.73
CA LEU A 115 -5.19 -4.24 18.28
C LEU A 115 -4.51 -4.44 16.91
N GLY A 116 -5.27 -4.97 15.95
CA GLY A 116 -4.78 -5.47 14.67
C GLY A 116 -5.06 -4.56 13.46
N PHE A 117 -5.47 -3.31 13.67
CA PHE A 117 -5.91 -2.43 12.59
C PHE A 117 -4.85 -2.21 11.50
N ILE A 118 -3.58 -1.94 11.88
CA ILE A 118 -2.48 -1.78 10.92
C ILE A 118 -2.25 -3.07 10.13
N GLN A 119 -2.42 -4.22 10.78
CA GLN A 119 -2.33 -5.52 10.12
C GLN A 119 -3.48 -5.71 9.13
N SER A 120 -4.69 -5.20 9.41
CA SER A 120 -5.80 -5.20 8.44
C SER A 120 -5.44 -4.39 7.20
N ILE A 121 -4.95 -3.16 7.38
CA ILE A 121 -4.54 -2.27 6.27
C ILE A 121 -3.47 -2.95 5.41
N ASN A 122 -2.40 -3.45 6.03
CA ASN A 122 -1.33 -4.13 5.30
C ASN A 122 -1.82 -5.40 4.59
N THR A 123 -2.79 -6.12 5.17
CA THR A 123 -3.40 -7.30 4.52
C THR A 123 -4.15 -6.92 3.24
N ILE A 124 -4.85 -5.79 3.24
CA ILE A 124 -5.54 -5.28 2.05
C ILE A 124 -4.53 -4.87 0.97
N ILE A 125 -3.50 -4.09 1.34
CA ILE A 125 -2.45 -3.64 0.41
C ILE A 125 -1.73 -4.83 -0.24
N LEU A 126 -1.40 -5.86 0.55
CA LEU A 126 -0.80 -7.09 0.03
C LEU A 126 -1.74 -7.86 -0.89
N SER A 127 -3.05 -7.79 -0.67
CA SER A 127 -4.01 -8.48 -1.53
C SER A 127 -4.14 -7.78 -2.87
N ASP A 128 -4.21 -6.45 -2.86
CA ASP A 128 -4.30 -5.62 -4.06
C ASP A 128 -3.05 -5.73 -4.95
N SER A 129 -1.86 -5.77 -4.33
CA SER A 129 -0.58 -5.98 -5.04
C SER A 129 -0.35 -7.40 -5.57
N GLY A 130 -1.27 -8.34 -5.34
CA GLY A 130 -1.12 -9.72 -5.81
C GLY A 130 -0.02 -10.52 -5.09
N ALA A 131 0.32 -10.16 -3.85
CA ALA A 131 1.40 -10.82 -3.12
C ALA A 131 1.14 -12.34 -2.94
N ASN A 132 2.21 -13.13 -3.09
CA ASN A 132 2.16 -14.59 -2.98
C ASN A 132 2.00 -15.05 -1.52
N THR A 133 1.67 -16.33 -1.30
CA THR A 133 1.45 -16.88 0.05
C THR A 133 2.68 -16.78 0.96
N GLU A 134 3.88 -16.93 0.40
CA GLU A 134 5.13 -16.88 1.16
C GLU A 134 5.37 -15.49 1.79
N VAL A 135 5.03 -14.40 1.08
CA VAL A 135 5.11 -13.04 1.62
C VAL A 135 4.19 -12.88 2.83
N TYR A 136 2.95 -13.37 2.74
CA TYR A 136 2.02 -13.35 3.87
C TYR A 136 2.55 -14.13 5.07
N GLU A 137 3.08 -15.33 4.87
CA GLU A 137 3.63 -16.13 5.96
C GLU A 137 4.81 -15.45 6.65
N ARG A 138 5.73 -14.86 5.88
CA ARG A 138 6.88 -14.12 6.41
C ARG A 138 6.43 -12.87 7.18
N PHE A 139 5.50 -12.09 6.62
CA PHE A 139 5.04 -10.84 7.23
C PHE A 139 4.12 -11.08 8.43
N ASN A 140 3.32 -12.15 8.41
CA ASN A 140 2.51 -12.55 9.55
C ASN A 140 3.38 -12.97 10.76
N LYS A 141 4.47 -13.71 10.51
CA LYS A 141 5.47 -14.03 11.55
C LYS A 141 6.05 -12.77 12.18
N LEU A 142 6.33 -11.74 11.38
CA LEU A 142 6.77 -10.42 11.88
C LEU A 142 5.66 -9.62 12.57
N GLY A 143 4.39 -9.97 12.35
CA GLY A 143 3.23 -9.23 12.87
C GLY A 143 2.86 -8.01 12.02
N ILE A 144 3.29 -7.97 10.76
CA ILE A 144 3.03 -6.86 9.83
C ILE A 144 1.63 -6.97 9.22
N CYS A 145 1.14 -8.19 8.97
CA CYS A 145 -0.18 -8.45 8.40
C CYS A 145 -0.84 -9.70 9.04
N PHE A 146 -2.10 -9.92 8.71
CA PHE A 146 -2.82 -11.14 9.06
C PHE A 146 -2.44 -12.32 8.14
N GLU A 147 -2.90 -13.51 8.49
CA GLU A 147 -2.84 -14.65 7.60
C GLU A 147 -3.59 -14.34 6.29
N LYS A 148 -3.08 -14.86 5.17
CA LYS A 148 -3.65 -14.64 3.83
C LYS A 148 -5.16 -14.86 3.76
N THR A 149 -5.68 -15.86 4.46
CA THR A 149 -7.12 -16.18 4.47
C THR A 149 -7.98 -15.09 5.10
N MET A 150 -7.44 -14.27 6.01
CA MET A 150 -8.20 -13.17 6.63
C MET A 150 -8.54 -12.05 5.67
N LYS A 151 -7.84 -11.94 4.53
CA LYS A 151 -8.15 -10.93 3.51
C LYS A 151 -9.59 -11.04 3.02
N TYR A 152 -10.13 -12.26 2.92
CA TYR A 152 -11.50 -12.47 2.47
C TYR A 152 -12.52 -11.93 3.46
N LYS A 153 -12.28 -12.09 4.77
CA LYS A 153 -13.15 -11.53 5.80
C LYS A 153 -13.15 -10.00 5.77
N ILE A 154 -11.95 -9.42 5.64
CA ILE A 154 -11.80 -7.96 5.56
C ILE A 154 -12.46 -7.43 4.29
N GLN A 155 -12.30 -8.10 3.15
CA GLN A 155 -12.92 -7.73 1.89
C GLN A 155 -14.45 -7.85 1.93
N ASP A 156 -14.98 -8.86 2.62
CA ASP A 156 -16.43 -9.04 2.80
C ASP A 156 -17.00 -7.91 3.68
N GLU A 157 -16.35 -7.58 4.80
CA GLU A 157 -16.70 -6.45 5.67
C GLU A 157 -16.64 -5.10 4.93
N ILE A 158 -15.67 -4.91 4.04
CA ILE A 158 -15.61 -3.72 3.17
C ILE A 158 -16.74 -3.76 2.12
N GLY A 159 -16.97 -4.94 1.54
CA GLY A 159 -17.95 -5.17 0.48
C GLY A 159 -19.39 -4.89 0.91
N THR A 160 -19.74 -5.08 2.18
CA THR A 160 -21.08 -4.75 2.70
C THR A 160 -21.42 -3.26 2.56
N HIS A 161 -20.43 -2.38 2.45
CA HIS A 161 -20.62 -0.93 2.27
C HIS A 161 -20.57 -0.47 0.81
N PHE A 162 -20.41 -1.39 -0.15
CA PHE A 162 -20.35 -1.07 -1.57
C PHE A 162 -21.60 -0.30 -2.03
N LEU A 163 -22.80 -0.82 -1.72
CA LEU A 163 -24.05 -0.19 -2.13
C LEU A 163 -24.28 1.16 -1.43
N ASP A 164 -23.84 1.31 -0.18
CA ASP A 164 -23.92 2.59 0.54
C ASP A 164 -23.19 3.69 -0.23
N LYS A 165 -21.97 3.39 -0.72
CA LYS A 165 -21.18 4.32 -1.52
C LYS A 165 -21.76 4.57 -2.90
N VAL A 166 -22.35 3.57 -3.54
CA VAL A 166 -23.05 3.76 -4.82
C VAL A 166 -24.22 4.73 -4.62
N VAL A 167 -25.04 4.55 -3.58
CA VAL A 167 -26.18 5.42 -3.28
C VAL A 167 -25.73 6.85 -2.97
N GLU A 168 -24.64 7.03 -2.23
CA GLU A 168 -24.06 8.35 -1.93
C GLU A 168 -23.68 9.10 -3.22
N GLN A 169 -22.99 8.43 -4.13
CA GLN A 169 -22.55 9.01 -5.40
C GLN A 169 -23.72 9.35 -6.33
N VAL A 170 -24.74 8.48 -6.41
CA VAL A 170 -25.95 8.75 -7.20
C VAL A 170 -26.71 9.96 -6.64
N LYS A 171 -26.82 10.08 -5.30
CA LYS A 171 -27.44 11.26 -4.66
C LYS A 171 -26.65 12.55 -4.92
N ALA A 172 -25.34 12.45 -5.11
CA ALA A 172 -24.49 13.58 -5.51
C ALA A 172 -24.66 13.96 -6.99
N GLY A 173 -25.48 13.22 -7.76
CA GLY A 173 -25.74 13.49 -9.17
C GLY A 173 -24.79 12.80 -10.14
N ASN A 174 -23.93 11.89 -9.66
CA ASN A 174 -22.99 11.17 -10.51
C ASN A 174 -23.68 9.98 -11.21
N THR A 175 -23.38 9.81 -12.49
CA THR A 175 -23.81 8.69 -13.32
C THR A 175 -22.74 7.59 -13.33
N PHE A 176 -23.15 6.37 -13.64
CA PHE A 176 -22.24 5.22 -13.68
C PHE A 176 -22.64 4.23 -14.77
N SER A 177 -21.68 3.44 -15.20
CA SER A 177 -21.87 2.32 -16.12
C SER A 177 -21.61 0.99 -15.42
N PHE A 178 -22.39 -0.04 -15.77
CA PHE A 178 -22.07 -1.42 -15.44
C PHE A 178 -21.16 -2.01 -16.51
N VAL A 179 -20.07 -2.61 -16.08
CA VAL A 179 -19.20 -3.43 -16.91
C VAL A 179 -19.41 -4.87 -16.50
N LEU A 180 -19.86 -5.68 -17.46
CA LEU A 180 -20.11 -7.11 -17.27
C LEU A 180 -19.11 -7.88 -18.11
N ASP A 181 -18.51 -8.90 -17.50
CA ASP A 181 -17.64 -9.85 -18.19
C ASP A 181 -18.11 -11.28 -17.91
N ASN A 182 -18.19 -12.10 -18.95
CA ASN A 182 -18.63 -13.48 -18.83
C ASN A 182 -17.45 -14.36 -18.45
N ILE A 183 -17.59 -15.10 -17.35
CA ILE A 183 -16.63 -16.08 -16.88
C ILE A 183 -17.25 -17.46 -17.03
N ASP A 184 -16.87 -18.14 -18.10
CA ASP A 184 -17.31 -19.49 -18.40
C ASP A 184 -16.17 -20.49 -18.13
N TRP A 185 -16.43 -21.55 -17.37
CA TRP A 185 -15.49 -22.66 -17.20
C TRP A 185 -16.19 -24.00 -17.09
N GLU A 186 -15.47 -25.05 -17.48
CA GLU A 186 -15.93 -26.42 -17.33
C GLU A 186 -15.26 -27.09 -16.13
N VAL A 187 -16.07 -27.63 -15.22
CA VAL A 187 -15.63 -28.55 -14.17
C VAL A 187 -15.78 -29.97 -14.69
N LYS A 188 -14.65 -30.60 -15.03
CA LYS A 188 -14.62 -31.98 -15.51
C LYS A 188 -14.47 -32.96 -14.35
N VAL A 189 -15.35 -33.95 -14.29
CA VAL A 189 -15.23 -35.06 -13.34
C VAL A 189 -14.31 -36.13 -13.91
N HIS A 190 -13.53 -36.79 -13.05
CA HIS A 190 -12.57 -37.82 -13.48
C HIS A 190 -13.27 -39.02 -14.13
N GLU A 191 -14.41 -39.42 -13.57
CA GLU A 191 -15.27 -40.48 -14.09
C GLU A 191 -16.72 -39.97 -14.13
N MET A 192 -17.29 -39.86 -15.33
CA MET A 192 -18.69 -39.46 -15.49
C MET A 192 -19.61 -40.62 -15.14
N ARG A 193 -20.56 -40.36 -14.25
CA ARG A 193 -21.62 -41.30 -13.84
C ARG A 193 -22.98 -40.60 -13.96
N SER A 194 -24.07 -41.34 -14.04
CA SER A 194 -25.41 -40.76 -14.20
C SER A 194 -25.76 -39.69 -13.16
N ASP A 195 -25.21 -39.82 -11.94
CA ASP A 195 -25.37 -38.91 -10.81
C ASP A 195 -24.23 -37.89 -10.65
N ASN A 196 -23.18 -37.99 -11.47
CA ASN A 196 -21.99 -37.13 -11.41
C ASN A 196 -21.47 -36.82 -12.82
N GLN A 197 -21.87 -35.66 -13.35
CA GLN A 197 -21.58 -35.21 -14.71
C GLN A 197 -20.61 -34.03 -14.72
N ASN A 198 -20.01 -33.75 -15.88
CA ASN A 198 -19.30 -32.50 -16.10
C ASN A 198 -20.27 -31.32 -15.93
N GLN A 199 -19.78 -30.22 -15.38
CA GLN A 199 -20.58 -29.01 -15.19
C GLN A 199 -19.99 -27.88 -16.01
N SER A 200 -20.82 -27.23 -16.83
CA SER A 200 -20.52 -25.94 -17.42
C SER A 200 -20.99 -24.87 -16.43
N VAL A 201 -20.05 -24.10 -15.88
CA VAL A 201 -20.35 -23.02 -14.96
C VAL A 201 -20.27 -21.70 -15.71
N HIS A 202 -21.36 -20.93 -15.62
CA HIS A 202 -21.52 -19.63 -16.26
C HIS A 202 -21.65 -18.58 -15.16
N ALA A 203 -20.62 -17.77 -14.97
CA ALA A 203 -20.64 -16.65 -14.04
C ALA A 203 -20.47 -15.33 -14.81
N VAL A 204 -20.88 -14.23 -14.18
CA VAL A 204 -20.68 -12.88 -14.71
C VAL A 204 -19.94 -12.07 -13.67
N ALA A 205 -18.74 -11.60 -14.01
CA ALA A 205 -18.07 -10.57 -13.23
C ALA A 205 -18.75 -9.23 -13.51
N THR A 206 -19.19 -8.55 -12.46
CA THR A 206 -19.82 -7.24 -12.55
C THR A 206 -18.94 -6.20 -11.88
N SER A 207 -18.68 -5.10 -12.57
CA SER A 207 -18.05 -3.91 -12.01
C SER A 207 -18.92 -2.69 -12.27
N LEU A 208 -18.87 -1.73 -11.36
CA LEU A 208 -19.56 -0.45 -11.48
C LEU A 208 -18.49 0.65 -11.57
N VAL A 209 -18.59 1.48 -12.60
CA VAL A 209 -17.64 2.57 -12.83
C VAL A 209 -18.42 3.88 -12.91
N PHE A 210 -18.16 4.80 -11.98
CA PHE A 210 -18.71 6.16 -12.04
C PHE A 210 -18.00 6.98 -13.12
N ASP A 211 -18.77 7.79 -13.81
CA ASP A 211 -18.26 8.66 -14.87
C ASP A 211 -17.37 9.75 -14.26
N ARG A 212 -16.17 9.92 -14.82
CA ARG A 212 -15.23 10.96 -14.36
C ARG A 212 -15.61 12.36 -14.82
N VAL A 213 -16.38 12.44 -15.89
CA VAL A 213 -16.81 13.69 -16.55
C VAL A 213 -18.30 13.62 -16.74
N SER A 214 -19.01 14.69 -16.37
CA SER A 214 -20.45 14.75 -16.59
C SER A 214 -20.76 14.77 -18.09
N CYS A 215 -21.49 13.75 -18.55
CA CYS A 215 -22.02 13.68 -19.92
C CYS A 215 -23.41 14.33 -20.03
N SER A 216 -23.90 15.04 -19.00
CA SER A 216 -25.24 15.62 -18.99
C SER A 216 -25.50 16.67 -20.09
N HIS A 217 -24.43 17.18 -20.71
CA HIS A 217 -24.46 18.14 -21.80
C HIS A 217 -24.45 17.47 -23.18
N LEU A 218 -24.23 16.15 -23.24
CA LEU A 218 -24.24 15.37 -24.46
C LEU A 218 -25.65 14.88 -24.72
N ASP A 219 -26.08 14.98 -25.98
CA ASP A 219 -27.34 14.41 -26.43
C ASP A 219 -27.19 12.89 -26.59
N ASP A 220 -28.13 12.14 -26.01
CA ASP A 220 -28.19 10.68 -26.06
C ASP A 220 -29.54 10.20 -26.66
N THR A 221 -30.32 11.11 -27.24
CA THR A 221 -31.62 10.78 -27.83
C THR A 221 -31.52 10.30 -29.27
N GLU A 222 -30.53 10.80 -30.02
CA GLU A 222 -30.30 10.42 -31.41
C GLU A 222 -28.81 10.16 -31.69
N PRO A 223 -28.48 9.24 -32.62
CA PRO A 223 -27.11 9.07 -33.08
C PRO A 223 -26.55 10.40 -33.61
N GLN A 224 -25.31 10.74 -33.24
CA GLN A 224 -24.65 11.98 -33.68
C GLN A 224 -24.60 12.13 -35.22
N ARG A 225 -24.55 11.01 -35.95
CA ARG A 225 -24.66 10.94 -37.41
C ARG A 225 -25.04 9.53 -37.85
N SER A 226 -25.69 9.41 -39.02
CA SER A 226 -25.87 8.12 -39.68
C SER A 226 -24.54 7.53 -40.15
N LEU A 227 -24.32 6.23 -39.91
CA LEU A 227 -23.15 5.50 -40.40
C LEU A 227 -22.97 5.64 -41.92
N ALA A 228 -24.07 5.67 -42.68
CA ALA A 228 -24.03 5.79 -44.15
C ALA A 228 -23.51 7.16 -44.64
N GLU A 229 -23.60 8.19 -43.80
CA GLU A 229 -23.22 9.57 -44.11
C GLU A 229 -21.94 9.99 -43.40
N THR A 230 -21.33 9.08 -42.65
CA THR A 230 -20.15 9.35 -41.83
C THR A 230 -18.89 9.11 -42.65
N ASP A 231 -18.15 10.18 -42.95
CA ASP A 231 -16.78 10.05 -43.45
C ASP A 231 -15.88 9.60 -42.29
N ILE A 232 -15.45 8.34 -42.35
CA ILE A 232 -14.54 7.75 -41.37
C ILE A 232 -13.30 8.61 -41.22
N LYS A 233 -12.75 9.18 -42.31
CA LYS A 233 -11.53 10.01 -42.21
C LYS A 233 -11.74 11.20 -41.30
N GLN A 234 -12.86 11.92 -41.41
CA GLN A 234 -13.15 13.06 -40.53
C GLN A 234 -13.29 12.64 -39.06
N LEU A 235 -13.72 11.40 -38.80
CA LEU A 235 -13.95 10.90 -37.46
C LEU A 235 -12.66 10.42 -36.76
N VAL A 236 -11.68 9.94 -37.53
CA VAL A 236 -10.35 9.54 -37.03
C VAL A 236 -9.27 10.58 -37.26
N GLU A 237 -9.58 11.66 -37.99
CA GLU A 237 -8.64 12.77 -38.21
C GLU A 237 -8.32 13.45 -36.88
N LEU A 238 -7.04 13.36 -36.51
CA LEU A 238 -6.52 14.09 -35.36
C LEU A 238 -6.67 15.59 -35.63
N ASN A 239 -7.14 16.33 -34.64
CA ASN A 239 -7.05 17.78 -34.67
C ASN A 239 -5.58 18.18 -34.92
N VAL A 240 -5.36 19.25 -35.68
CA VAL A 240 -4.02 19.78 -36.00
C VAL A 240 -3.14 19.93 -34.75
N ASN A 241 -3.73 20.35 -33.63
CA ASN A 241 -3.01 20.44 -32.36
C ASN A 241 -2.57 19.07 -31.83
N ASP A 242 -3.45 18.07 -31.87
CA ASP A 242 -3.15 16.71 -31.41
C ASP A 242 -2.11 16.05 -32.31
N ALA A 243 -2.21 16.27 -33.63
CA ALA A 243 -1.24 15.77 -34.60
C ALA A 243 0.15 16.38 -34.38
N GLU A 244 0.25 17.69 -34.11
CA GLU A 244 1.54 18.33 -33.81
C GLU A 244 2.09 17.85 -32.45
N GLN A 245 1.24 17.70 -31.44
CA GLN A 245 1.66 17.18 -30.14
C GLN A 245 2.16 15.73 -30.25
N GLN A 246 1.44 14.88 -30.97
CA GLN A 246 1.85 13.50 -31.24
C GLN A 246 3.17 13.46 -32.00
N ARG A 247 3.36 14.34 -32.99
CA ARG A 247 4.63 14.47 -33.72
C ARG A 247 5.78 14.88 -32.80
N GLN A 248 5.56 15.79 -31.85
CA GLN A 248 6.58 16.15 -30.86
C GLN A 248 6.91 14.97 -29.92
N SER A 249 5.91 14.22 -29.48
CA SER A 249 6.12 13.01 -28.69
C SER A 249 6.93 11.95 -29.44
N TYR A 250 6.63 11.71 -30.73
CA TYR A 250 7.41 10.78 -31.54
C TYR A 250 8.85 11.23 -31.77
N LYS A 251 9.11 12.54 -31.92
CA LYS A 251 10.49 13.05 -31.97
C LYS A 251 11.26 12.71 -30.70
N MET A 252 10.65 12.87 -29.53
CA MET A 252 11.29 12.54 -28.25
C MET A 252 11.60 11.04 -28.13
N ILE A 253 10.65 10.19 -28.52
CA ILE A 253 10.85 8.73 -28.53
C ILE A 253 11.96 8.34 -29.50
N ALA A 254 11.92 8.85 -30.73
CA ALA A 254 12.95 8.58 -31.73
C ALA A 254 14.32 9.08 -31.28
N ALA A 255 14.40 10.29 -30.72
CA ALA A 255 15.65 10.84 -30.18
C ALA A 255 16.22 9.95 -29.06
N LYS A 256 15.37 9.46 -28.16
CA LYS A 256 15.78 8.53 -27.10
C LYS A 256 16.34 7.22 -27.67
N ILE A 257 15.66 6.62 -28.64
CA ILE A 257 16.12 5.40 -29.32
C ILE A 257 17.47 5.64 -30.02
N LEU A 258 17.62 6.77 -30.73
CA LEU A 258 18.86 7.12 -31.40
C LEU A 258 20.02 7.29 -30.41
N CYS A 259 19.79 7.95 -29.26
CA CYS A 259 20.81 8.09 -28.23
C CYS A 259 21.18 6.74 -27.59
N GLU A 260 20.21 5.85 -27.38
CA GLU A 260 20.45 4.53 -26.80
C GLU A 260 21.18 3.58 -27.74
N GLN A 261 20.82 3.57 -29.02
CA GLN A 261 21.25 2.54 -29.98
C GLN A 261 22.42 2.98 -30.88
N ILE A 262 22.66 4.28 -31.05
CA ILE A 262 23.73 4.80 -31.91
C ILE A 262 24.80 5.48 -31.04
N PRO A 263 26.00 4.88 -30.91
CA PRO A 263 27.07 5.40 -30.05
C PRO A 263 27.48 6.85 -30.37
N ALA A 264 27.36 7.27 -31.63
CA ALA A 264 27.66 8.63 -32.05
C ALA A 264 26.76 9.70 -31.40
N PHE A 265 25.57 9.35 -30.93
CA PHE A 265 24.65 10.26 -30.23
C PHE A 265 24.72 10.15 -28.70
N SER A 266 25.67 9.40 -28.14
CA SER A 266 25.83 9.22 -26.69
C SER A 266 26.03 10.53 -25.92
N PHE A 267 26.63 11.54 -26.55
CA PHE A 267 26.86 12.86 -25.95
C PHE A 267 25.56 13.61 -25.61
N LEU A 268 24.43 13.28 -26.26
CA LEU A 268 23.13 13.91 -26.00
C LEU A 268 22.41 13.33 -24.77
N LYS A 269 22.90 12.22 -24.17
CA LYS A 269 22.32 11.66 -22.94
C LYS A 269 22.54 12.52 -21.70
N THR A 270 23.46 13.48 -21.78
CA THR A 270 23.92 14.34 -20.68
C THR A 270 23.37 15.77 -20.75
N LEU A 271 22.56 16.08 -21.77
CA LEU A 271 21.78 17.32 -21.89
C LEU A 271 20.42 17.17 -21.19
#